data_AF-A0A2D7WG48-F1
#
_entry.id   AF-A0A2D7WG48-F1
#
_cell.length_a   1.000
_cell.length_b   1.000
_cell.length_c   1.000
_cell.angle_alpha   90.00
_cell.angle_beta   90.00
_cell.angle_gamma   90.00
#
_symmetry.space_group_name_H-M   'P 1'
#
loop_
_entity.id
_entity.type
_entity.pdbx_description
1 polymer ?
#
loop_
_entity_poly.entity_id
_entity_poly.type
_entity_poly.pdbx_seq_one_letter_code
_entity_poly.pdbx_strand_id
1 'polypeptide(L)'
;MLIASYLLGYDDKGNVNHLGVDHVFPRVIDGACFELHKIVEDGRVSIYDLLIFFPQGEEPKDMLCLPDLPEAAVAVLLHGIPLPVVDFACGRNVRVVLDSSKPTQHKRDCA
;
A
#
# COMPACT_ATOMS: atom_id res chain seq x y z
N MET A 1 10.44 7.68 -5.81
CA MET A 1 9.77 6.35 -5.91
C MET A 1 10.73 5.23 -5.57
N LEU A 2 10.39 4.46 -4.54
CA LEU A 2 11.08 3.27 -4.06
C LEU A 2 10.17 2.05 -4.29
N ILE A 3 10.73 0.96 -4.82
CA ILE A 3 10.04 -0.34 -4.94
C ILE A 3 10.54 -1.21 -3.79
N ALA A 4 9.64 -1.81 -3.03
CA ALA A 4 10.01 -2.60 -1.86
C ALA A 4 9.43 -4.01 -1.88
N SER A 5 10.21 -4.94 -1.35
CA SER A 5 9.70 -6.23 -0.90
C SER A 5 8.92 -6.06 0.39
N TYR A 6 7.98 -6.97 0.63
CA TYR A 6 7.18 -7.00 1.85
C TYR A 6 6.95 -8.44 2.31
N LEU A 7 6.56 -8.57 3.58
CA LEU A 7 6.09 -9.81 4.19
C LEU A 7 4.60 -9.69 4.48
N LEU A 8 3.85 -10.77 4.27
CA LEU A 8 2.45 -10.83 4.62
C LEU A 8 2.30 -11.38 6.04
N GLY A 9 1.78 -10.57 6.95
CA GLY A 9 1.51 -10.96 8.32
C GLY A 9 0.06 -11.44 8.48
N TYR A 10 -0.13 -12.51 9.24
CA TYR A 10 -1.44 -13.10 9.52
C TYR A 10 -1.80 -12.97 11.01
N ASP A 11 -3.09 -12.98 11.33
CA ASP A 11 -3.58 -13.13 12.70
C ASP A 11 -3.65 -14.62 13.12
N ASP A 12 -4.00 -14.88 14.38
CA ASP A 12 -4.14 -16.25 14.93
C ASP A 12 -5.25 -17.08 14.25
N LYS A 13 -6.09 -16.44 13.43
CA LYS A 13 -7.18 -17.08 12.67
C LYS A 13 -6.79 -17.31 11.21
N GLY A 14 -5.58 -16.94 10.79
CA GLY A 14 -5.09 -17.09 9.43
C GLY A 14 -5.59 -16.00 8.47
N ASN A 15 -6.16 -14.90 8.96
CA ASN A 15 -6.52 -13.75 8.12
C ASN A 15 -5.33 -12.84 7.92
N VAL A 16 -5.25 -12.19 6.76
CA VAL A 16 -4.27 -11.13 6.52
C VAL A 16 -4.48 -10.01 7.54
N ASN A 17 -3.41 -9.68 8.27
CA ASN A 17 -3.40 -8.70 9.34
C ASN A 17 -2.56 -7.46 8.97
N HIS A 18 -1.42 -7.62 8.29
CA HIS A 18 -0.59 -6.48 7.88
C HIS A 18 0.36 -6.84 6.73
N LEU A 19 0.89 -5.81 6.08
CA LEU A 19 2.07 -5.89 5.21
C LEU A 19 3.28 -5.35 5.98
N GLY A 20 4.35 -6.10 6.03
CA GLY A 20 5.59 -5.74 6.70
C GLY A 20 6.67 -5.32 5.70
N VAL A 21 7.33 -4.19 5.92
CA VAL A 21 8.39 -3.65 5.06
C VAL A 21 9.62 -3.27 5.90
N ASP A 22 10.75 -3.00 5.26
CA ASP A 22 12.02 -2.76 5.96
C ASP A 22 12.71 -1.46 5.51
N HIS A 23 12.71 -0.47 6.40
CA HIS A 23 13.38 0.82 6.25
C HIS A 23 12.97 1.64 5.00
N VAL A 24 11.71 1.56 4.61
CA VAL A 24 11.17 2.22 3.41
C VAL A 24 10.39 3.50 3.70
N PHE A 25 9.90 3.69 4.93
CA PHE A 25 9.11 4.88 5.24
C PHE A 25 9.97 6.14 5.44
N PRO A 26 9.53 7.29 4.88
CA PRO A 26 10.13 8.60 5.13
C PRO A 26 9.88 9.02 6.57
N ARG A 27 10.63 10.01 7.08
CA ARG A 27 10.48 10.51 8.46
C ARG A 27 9.06 11.00 8.76
N VAL A 28 8.47 11.73 7.82
CA VAL A 28 7.10 12.25 7.92
C VAL A 28 6.18 11.39 7.08
N ILE A 29 5.22 10.72 7.73
CA ILE A 29 4.26 9.82 7.08
C ILE A 29 2.82 10.34 7.10
N ASP A 30 2.58 11.49 7.74
CA ASP A 30 1.24 12.06 7.89
C ASP A 30 0.66 12.48 6.54
N GLY A 31 -0.64 12.25 6.38
CA GLY A 31 -1.34 12.57 5.13
C GLY A 31 -1.00 11.63 3.98
N ALA A 32 -0.47 10.42 4.26
CA ALA A 32 -0.21 9.43 3.23
C ALA A 32 -1.47 9.11 2.41
N CYS A 33 -1.31 9.02 1.09
CA CYS A 33 -2.35 8.67 0.13
C CYS A 33 -2.05 7.30 -0.48
N PHE A 34 -3.09 6.60 -0.92
CA PHE A 34 -2.97 5.22 -1.40
C PHE A 34 -3.65 5.05 -2.75
N GLU A 35 -3.02 4.28 -3.63
CA GLU A 35 -3.61 3.83 -4.88
C GLU A 35 -3.37 2.33 -5.05
N LEU A 36 -4.41 1.59 -5.40
CA LEU A 36 -4.28 0.20 -5.81
C LEU A 36 -4.31 0.15 -7.34
N HIS A 37 -3.14 -0.08 -7.94
CA HIS A 37 -2.92 -0.03 -9.37
C HIS A 37 -3.03 -1.43 -9.97
N LYS A 38 -3.95 -1.64 -10.93
CA LYS A 38 -4.11 -2.92 -11.62
C LYS A 38 -3.10 -3.02 -12.79
N ILE A 39 -2.18 -3.98 -12.74
CA ILE A 39 -1.12 -4.15 -13.75
C ILE A 39 -1.55 -5.06 -14.90
N VAL A 40 -2.18 -6.19 -14.57
CA VAL A 40 -2.52 -7.23 -15.54
C VAL A 40 -4.02 -7.53 -15.46
N GLU A 41 -4.66 -7.54 -16.62
CA GLU A 41 -6.01 -8.04 -16.84
C GLU A 41 -5.96 -9.03 -18.00
N ASP A 42 -5.43 -10.22 -17.73
CA ASP A 42 -5.74 -11.38 -18.56
C ASP A 42 -6.84 -12.13 -17.80
N GLY A 43 -7.94 -12.50 -18.45
CA GLY A 43 -9.26 -12.83 -17.84
C GLY A 43 -9.30 -13.96 -16.80
N ARG A 44 -8.15 -14.44 -16.33
CA ARG A 44 -7.92 -15.43 -15.29
C ARG A 44 -7.22 -14.89 -14.04
N VAL A 45 -6.43 -13.81 -14.13
CA VAL A 45 -5.65 -13.26 -13.02
C VAL A 45 -5.65 -11.74 -13.07
N SER A 46 -5.99 -11.10 -11.96
CA SER A 46 -5.81 -9.66 -11.77
C SER A 46 -4.62 -9.43 -10.83
N ILE A 47 -3.57 -8.79 -11.34
CA ILE A 47 -2.39 -8.43 -10.54
C ILE A 47 -2.48 -6.97 -10.12
N TYR A 48 -2.22 -6.67 -8.86
CA TYR A 48 -2.30 -5.32 -8.31
C TYR A 48 -1.02 -4.91 -7.59
N ASP A 49 -0.57 -3.68 -7.82
CA ASP A 49 0.43 -3.00 -7.03
C ASP A 49 -0.25 -2.06 -6.04
N LEU A 50 0.31 -1.93 -4.84
CA LEU A 50 -0.06 -0.87 -3.91
C LEU A 50 0.96 0.26 -3.96
N LEU A 51 0.50 1.43 -4.35
CA LEU A 51 1.25 2.68 -4.32
C LEU A 51 0.89 3.46 -3.08
N ILE A 52 1.89 3.92 -2.34
CA ILE A 52 1.76 4.77 -1.16
C ILE A 52 2.53 6.07 -1.42
N PHE A 53 1.83 7.18 -1.36
CA PHE A 53 2.39 8.51 -1.56
C PHE A 53 2.52 9.22 -0.22
N PHE A 54 3.67 9.83 0.03
CA PHE A 54 3.96 10.61 1.23
C PHE A 54 4.18 12.07 0.82
N PRO A 55 3.15 12.94 0.86
CA PRO A 55 3.23 14.30 0.31
C PRO A 55 4.35 15.17 0.93
N GLN A 56 4.74 14.86 2.16
CA GLN A 56 5.80 15.55 2.90
C GLN A 56 7.05 14.67 3.09
N GLY A 57 7.10 13.51 2.42
CA GLY A 57 8.20 12.56 2.52
C GLY A 57 9.44 13.02 1.75
N GLU A 58 10.62 12.74 2.28
CA GLU A 58 11.88 13.01 1.58
C GLU A 58 12.12 12.03 0.43
N GLU A 59 12.68 12.50 -0.70
CA GLU A 59 13.15 11.60 -1.76
C GLU A 59 14.27 10.68 -1.25
N PRO A 60 14.33 9.41 -1.69
CA PRO A 60 13.46 8.76 -2.68
C PRO A 60 12.19 8.10 -2.09
N LYS A 61 11.90 8.37 -0.81
CA LYS A 61 10.83 7.77 0.01
C LYS A 61 9.53 8.56 -0.01
N ASP A 62 9.43 9.53 -0.91
CA ASP A 62 8.23 10.31 -1.23
C ASP A 62 7.10 9.44 -1.84
N MET A 63 7.47 8.32 -2.46
CA MET A 63 6.55 7.35 -3.04
C MET A 63 7.09 5.93 -2.87
N LEU A 64 6.25 5.02 -2.39
CA LEU A 64 6.54 3.60 -2.21
C LEU A 64 5.62 2.76 -3.10
N CYS A 65 6.19 1.77 -3.78
CA CYS A 65 5.45 0.74 -4.51
C CYS A 65 5.69 -0.63 -3.86
N LEU A 66 4.59 -1.32 -3.51
CA LEU A 66 4.57 -2.72 -3.09
C LEU A 66 3.98 -3.55 -4.23
N PRO A 67 4.82 -4.27 -5.00
CA PRO A 67 4.36 -4.88 -6.23
C PRO A 67 3.68 -6.23 -6.02
N ASP A 68 2.83 -6.63 -6.96
CA ASP A 68 2.26 -7.98 -7.06
C ASP A 68 1.62 -8.47 -5.76
N LEU A 69 0.69 -7.68 -5.21
CA LEU A 69 0.01 -8.00 -3.96
C LEU A 69 -0.71 -9.36 -4.03
N PRO A 70 -0.59 -10.20 -2.99
CA PRO A 70 -1.36 -11.43 -2.89
C PRO A 70 -2.86 -11.15 -2.91
N GLU A 71 -3.63 -12.04 -3.55
CA GLU A 71 -5.09 -11.92 -3.68
C GLU A 71 -5.79 -11.67 -2.33
N ALA A 72 -5.32 -12.33 -1.26
CA ALA A 72 -5.88 -12.15 0.08
C ALA A 72 -5.70 -10.71 0.61
N ALA A 73 -4.56 -10.06 0.35
CA ALA A 73 -4.33 -8.67 0.74
C ALA A 73 -5.16 -7.70 -0.12
N VAL A 74 -5.25 -7.98 -1.42
CA VAL A 74 -6.11 -7.24 -2.35
C VAL A 74 -7.58 -7.30 -1.91
N ALA A 75 -8.08 -8.48 -1.54
CA ALA A 75 -9.45 -8.66 -1.08
C ALA A 75 -9.76 -7.84 0.20
N VAL A 76 -8.82 -7.80 1.16
CA VAL A 76 -8.95 -6.94 2.36
C VAL A 76 -9.11 -5.48 1.96
N LEU A 77 -8.23 -4.98 1.08
CA LEU A 77 -8.23 -3.60 0.62
C LEU A 77 -9.51 -3.24 -0.15
N LEU A 78 -9.96 -4.10 -1.06
CA LEU A 78 -11.17 -3.90 -1.86
C LEU A 78 -12.46 -3.96 -1.04
N HIS A 79 -12.46 -4.67 0.09
CA HIS A 79 -13.56 -4.65 1.06
C HIS A 79 -13.56 -3.41 1.97
N GLY A 80 -12.65 -2.45 1.77
CA GLY A 80 -12.53 -1.25 2.59
C GLY A 80 -12.04 -1.54 4.02
N ILE A 81 -11.49 -2.74 4.25
CA ILE A 81 -10.93 -3.11 5.55
C ILE A 81 -9.55 -2.45 5.67
N PRO A 82 -9.28 -1.69 6.75
CA PRO A 82 -7.97 -1.09 6.94
C PRO A 82 -6.87 -2.16 7.01
N LEU A 83 -5.88 -2.04 6.13
CA LEU A 83 -4.70 -2.90 6.10
C LEU A 83 -3.46 -2.10 6.54
N PRO A 84 -2.90 -2.37 7.74
CA PRO A 84 -1.64 -1.78 8.17
C PRO A 84 -0.48 -2.17 7.25
N VAL A 85 0.34 -1.19 6.89
CA VAL A 85 1.68 -1.38 6.33
C VAL A 85 2.67 -0.91 7.38
N VAL A 86 3.54 -1.80 7.84
CA VAL A 86 4.41 -1.61 9.00
C VAL A 86 5.87 -1.66 8.57
N ASP A 87 6.62 -0.60 8.81
CA ASP A 87 8.07 -0.58 8.65
C ASP A 87 8.73 -1.08 9.94
N PHE A 88 9.22 -2.31 9.92
CA PHE A 88 9.75 -2.99 11.11
C PHE A 88 11.06 -2.40 11.62
N ALA A 89 11.89 -1.81 10.76
CA ALA A 89 13.15 -1.21 11.18
C ALA A 89 12.96 -0.01 12.11
N CYS A 90 11.79 0.63 12.05
CA CYS A 90 11.55 1.89 12.75
C CYS A 90 10.20 1.97 13.47
N GLY A 91 9.41 0.89 13.47
CA GLY A 91 8.13 0.79 14.19
C GLY A 91 7.03 1.73 13.67
N ARG A 92 7.22 2.35 12.50
CA ARG A 92 6.24 3.25 11.88
C ARG A 92 5.22 2.44 11.09
N ASN A 93 3.96 2.88 11.10
CA ASN A 93 2.91 2.23 10.32
C ASN A 93 1.98 3.26 9.67
N VAL A 94 1.45 2.90 8.50
CA VAL A 94 0.32 3.58 7.87
C VAL A 94 -0.83 2.58 7.73
N ARG A 95 -2.07 3.04 7.87
CA ARG A 95 -3.26 2.20 7.67
C ARG A 95 -3.83 2.51 6.30
N VAL A 96 -3.72 1.54 5.38
CA VAL A 96 -4.24 1.66 4.03
C VAL A 96 -5.72 1.37 4.05
N VAL A 97 -6.53 2.34 3.64
CA VAL A 97 -7.98 2.22 3.46
C VAL A 97 -8.28 2.75 2.07
N LEU A 98 -8.79 1.90 1.18
CA LEU A 98 -9.23 2.35 -0.14
C LEU A 98 -10.62 2.96 -0.02
N ASP A 99 -10.75 4.21 -0.46
CA ASP A 99 -12.05 4.84 -0.60
C ASP A 99 -12.68 4.39 -1.93
N SER A 100 -13.58 3.41 -1.85
CA SER A 100 -14.31 2.88 -3.00
C SER A 100 -15.23 3.90 -3.68
N SER A 101 -15.40 5.10 -3.12
CA SER A 101 -16.19 6.19 -3.72
C SER A 101 -15.41 7.09 -4.68
N LYS A 102 -14.08 6.92 -4.78
CA LYS A 102 -13.23 7.71 -5.67
C LYS A 102 -12.66 6.80 -6.76
N PRO A 103 -13.10 6.94 -8.04
CA PRO A 103 -12.43 6.25 -9.12
C PRO A 103 -10.95 6.68 -9.16
N THR A 104 -10.07 5.69 -9.35
CA THR A 104 -8.60 5.76 -9.45
C THR A 104 -8.13 6.59 -10.65
N GLN A 105 -8.42 7.89 -10.62
CA GLN A 105 -7.76 8.90 -11.45
C GLN A 105 -7.61 10.19 -10.64
N HIS A 106 -6.52 10.29 -9.88
CA HIS A 106 -5.97 11.60 -9.57
C HIS A 106 -4.75 11.84 -10.45
N LYS A 107 -5.04 12.46 -11.60
CA LYS A 107 -4.09 13.35 -12.28
C LYS A 107 -3.50 14.26 -11.21
N ARG A 108 -2.17 14.34 -11.15
CA ARG A 108 -1.42 15.20 -10.23
C ARG A 108 -1.93 16.64 -10.33
N ASP A 109 -2.79 17.03 -9.41
CA ASP A 109 -2.94 18.42 -9.01
C ASP A 109 -2.37 18.52 -7.59
N CYS A 110 -1.04 18.42 -7.51
CA CYS A 110 -0.31 18.94 -6.36
C CYS A 110 -0.16 20.44 -6.60
N ALA A 111 -0.82 21.24 -5.76
CA ALA A 111 -0.61 22.68 -5.67
C ALA A 111 0.79 23.00 -5.11
#